data_AF-A0A7G9S3D6-F1
#
_entry.id   AF-A0A7G9S3D6-F1
#
_cell.length_a   1.000
_cell.length_b   1.000
_cell.length_c   1.000
_cell.angle_alpha   90.00
_cell.angle_beta   90.00
_cell.angle_gamma   90.00
#
_symmetry.space_group_name_H-M   'P 1'
#
loop_
_entity.id
_entity.type
_entity.pdbx_description
1 polymer ?
#
loop_
_entity_poly.entity_id
_entity_poly.type
_entity_poly.pdbx_seq_one_letter_code
_entity_poly.pdbx_strand_id
1 'polypeptide(L)'
;MSERVHGVVAQHEAIESGNFRGEGSVHGGGSVRLAGGGTVEGDPTGKNGAQLQLDYANLLAALGKLSDPRERALAYFASATRSQFTSTGTSAPQGL
;
A
#
# COMPACT_ATOMS: atom_id res chain seq x y z
N MET A 1 -9.48 -3.35 7.64
CA MET A 1 -9.82 -1.92 7.88
C MET A 1 -9.18 -1.02 6.83
N SER A 2 -7.87 -1.11 6.58
CA SER A 2 -7.19 -0.34 5.52
C SER A 2 -7.76 -0.59 4.12
N GLU A 3 -7.91 -1.84 3.70
CA GLU A 3 -8.58 -2.23 2.44
C GLU A 3 -9.96 -1.60 2.29
N ARG A 4 -10.79 -1.66 3.34
CA ARG A 4 -12.14 -1.06 3.33
C ARG A 4 -12.10 0.46 3.15
N VAL A 5 -11.17 1.14 3.83
CA VAL A 5 -11.00 2.60 3.70
C VAL A 5 -10.48 2.95 2.30
N HIS A 6 -9.49 2.20 1.81
CA HIS A 6 -8.97 2.35 0.46
C HIS A 6 -10.07 2.12 -0.60
N GLY A 7 -10.86 1.07 -0.42
CA GLY A 7 -12.04 0.72 -1.21
C GLY A 7 -12.99 1.88 -1.45
N VAL A 8 -13.23 2.69 -0.41
CA VAL A 8 -14.12 3.86 -0.44
C VAL A 8 -13.41 5.10 -1.02
N VAL A 9 -12.17 5.36 -0.62
CA VAL A 9 -11.45 6.60 -0.99
C VAL A 9 -10.93 6.55 -2.43
N ALA A 10 -10.41 5.41 -2.87
CA ALA A 10 -9.74 5.25 -4.16
C ALA A 10 -10.62 4.51 -5.20
N GLN A 11 -11.93 4.37 -4.95
CA GLN A 11 -12.87 3.62 -5.80
C GLN A 11 -12.79 4.00 -7.29
N HIS A 12 -12.49 5.27 -7.58
CA HIS A 12 -12.39 5.82 -8.94
C HIS A 12 -10.96 6.15 -9.38
N GLU A 13 -9.96 5.91 -8.52
CA GLU A 13 -8.57 6.34 -8.71
C GLU A 13 -7.58 5.16 -8.78
N ALA A 14 -7.94 4.04 -8.15
CA ALA A 14 -7.14 2.82 -8.12
C ALA A 14 -7.80 1.71 -8.95
N ILE A 15 -7.00 1.01 -9.76
CA ILE A 15 -7.47 -0.12 -10.59
C ILE A 15 -8.02 -1.26 -9.72
N GLU A 16 -7.41 -1.51 -8.56
CA GLU A 16 -7.85 -2.52 -7.59
C GLU A 16 -8.10 -1.87 -6.22
N SER A 17 -9.00 -0.89 -6.21
CA SER A 17 -9.47 -0.31 -4.95
C SER A 17 -10.00 -1.41 -4.02
N GLY A 18 -9.58 -1.38 -2.76
CA GLY A 18 -9.94 -2.41 -1.79
C GLY A 18 -9.02 -3.62 -1.66
N ASN A 19 -7.95 -3.75 -2.45
CA ASN A 19 -6.97 -4.85 -2.33
C ASN A 19 -5.57 -4.36 -1.93
N PHE A 20 -4.77 -5.23 -1.31
CA PHE A 20 -3.32 -5.01 -1.21
C PHE A 20 -2.66 -5.15 -2.57
N ARG A 21 -1.55 -4.42 -2.77
CA ARG A 21 -0.73 -4.58 -3.96
C ARG A 21 -0.28 -6.04 -4.10
N GLY A 22 -0.64 -6.67 -5.21
CA GLY A 22 -0.22 -8.03 -5.58
C GLY A 22 -1.23 -9.14 -5.24
N GLU A 23 -2.41 -8.83 -4.68
CA GLU A 23 -3.47 -9.85 -4.46
C GLU A 23 -4.32 -10.14 -5.71
N GLY A 24 -4.40 -9.21 -6.67
CA GLY A 24 -5.21 -9.33 -7.87
C GLY A 24 -4.45 -9.66 -9.16
N SER A 25 -5.10 -9.49 -10.32
CA SER A 25 -4.49 -9.83 -11.62
C SER A 25 -3.51 -8.76 -12.11
N VAL A 26 -3.54 -7.58 -11.48
CA VAL A 26 -2.67 -6.45 -11.82
C VAL A 26 -1.37 -6.52 -11.04
N HIS A 27 -0.29 -6.76 -11.77
CA HIS A 27 1.08 -6.75 -11.25
C HIS A 27 1.73 -5.41 -11.63
N GLY A 28 1.41 -4.35 -10.88
CA GLY A 28 1.93 -3.01 -11.14
C GLY A 28 1.47 -1.97 -10.11
N GLY A 29 2.25 -0.88 -9.98
CA GLY A 29 2.07 0.16 -8.96
C GLY A 29 3.02 -0.02 -7.78
N GLY A 30 3.04 0.96 -6.87
CA GLY A 30 3.94 0.96 -5.71
C GLY A 30 5.29 1.63 -5.94
N SER A 31 5.48 2.33 -7.06
CA SER A 31 6.67 3.14 -7.27
C SER A 31 6.29 4.59 -7.54
N VAL A 32 6.92 5.51 -6.83
CA VAL A 32 6.71 6.95 -6.99
C VAL A 32 7.83 7.49 -7.86
N ARG A 33 7.49 8.03 -9.03
CA ARG A 33 8.43 8.77 -9.86
C ARG A 33 8.56 10.19 -9.34
N LEU A 34 9.76 10.55 -8.91
CA LEU A 34 10.07 11.89 -8.43
C LEU A 34 10.26 12.83 -9.62
N ALA A 35 9.93 14.12 -9.44
CA ALA A 35 10.09 15.15 -10.47
C ALA A 35 11.54 15.26 -10.98
N GLY A 36 12.53 14.90 -10.17
CA GLY A 36 13.95 14.83 -10.55
C GLY A 36 14.35 13.59 -11.38
N GLY A 37 13.40 12.74 -11.76
CA GLY A 37 13.64 11.56 -12.59
C GLY A 37 13.98 10.27 -11.84
N GLY A 38 14.18 10.33 -10.52
CA GLY A 38 14.37 9.14 -9.67
C GLY A 38 13.06 8.39 -9.40
N THR A 39 13.18 7.15 -8.95
CA THR A 39 12.04 6.31 -8.55
C THR A 39 12.24 5.81 -7.13
N VAL A 40 11.18 5.84 -6.33
CA VAL A 40 11.13 5.22 -4.99
C VAL A 40 10.20 4.03 -5.05
N GLU A 41 10.75 2.84 -4.87
CA GLU A 41 10.00 1.59 -4.78
C GLU A 41 9.38 1.43 -3.39
N GLY A 42 8.15 0.93 -3.36
CA GLY A 42 7.48 0.43 -2.16
C GLY A 42 8.00 -0.94 -1.76
N ASP A 43 7.48 -1.46 -0.65
CA ASP A 43 7.98 -2.72 -0.11
C ASP A 43 7.62 -3.91 -1.03
N PRO A 44 8.47 -4.96 -1.06
CA PRO A 44 8.20 -6.16 -1.84
C PRO A 44 6.84 -6.76 -1.48
N THR A 45 6.02 -7.05 -2.49
CA THR A 45 4.69 -7.63 -2.27
C THR A 45 4.75 -9.09 -1.82
N GLY A 46 5.83 -9.79 -2.19
CA GLY A 46 5.88 -11.25 -2.14
C GLY A 46 4.92 -11.90 -3.13
N LYS A 47 4.88 -13.24 -3.13
CA LYS A 47 3.97 -14.02 -3.98
C LYS A 47 2.52 -13.70 -3.59
N ASN A 48 1.72 -13.29 -4.57
CA ASN A 48 0.30 -12.94 -4.40
C ASN A 48 0.03 -11.93 -3.26
N GLY A 49 0.95 -10.98 -3.01
CA GLY A 49 0.78 -9.97 -1.96
C GLY A 49 1.02 -10.46 -0.51
N ALA A 50 1.38 -11.73 -0.32
CA ALA A 50 1.45 -12.35 1.01
C ALA A 50 2.47 -11.70 1.96
N GLN A 51 3.59 -11.20 1.44
CA GLN A 51 4.59 -10.53 2.28
C GLN A 51 4.04 -9.19 2.79
N LEU A 52 3.34 -8.46 1.92
CA LEU A 52 2.79 -7.16 2.26
C LEU A 52 1.63 -7.26 3.26
N GLN A 53 0.82 -8.31 3.18
CA GLN A 53 -0.19 -8.64 4.20
C GLN A 53 0.46 -8.95 5.55
N LEU A 54 1.53 -9.76 5.56
CA LEU A 54 2.28 -10.09 6.77
C LEU A 54 2.86 -8.82 7.41
N ASP A 55 3.47 -7.95 6.61
CA ASP A 55 4.07 -6.70 7.07
C ASP A 55 3.00 -5.75 7.62
N TYR A 56 1.82 -5.69 7.00
CA TYR A 56 0.68 -4.95 7.53
C TYR A 56 0.16 -5.52 8.85
N ALA A 57 0.06 -6.85 8.98
CA ALA A 57 -0.33 -7.49 10.24
C ALA A 57 0.69 -7.21 11.35
N ASN A 58 1.99 -7.27 11.05
CA ASN A 58 3.07 -6.92 11.95
C ASN A 58 3.01 -5.44 12.38
N LEU A 59 2.72 -4.53 11.45
CA LEU A 59 2.50 -3.12 11.75
C LEU A 59 1.34 -2.93 12.73
N LEU A 60 0.17 -3.54 12.47
CA LEU A 60 -0.98 -3.43 13.38
C LEU A 60 -0.66 -3.97 14.78
N ALA A 61 0.07 -5.09 14.87
CA ALA A 61 0.52 -5.64 16.14
C ALA A 61 1.50 -4.70 16.87
N ALA A 62 2.39 -4.03 16.14
CA ALA A 62 3.30 -3.03 16.71
C ALA A 62 2.55 -1.78 17.19
N LEU A 63 1.61 -1.27 16.40
CA LEU A 63 0.77 -0.12 16.77
C LEU A 63 -0.08 -0.41 18.00
N GLY A 64 -0.54 -1.65 18.19
CA GLY A 64 -1.25 -2.08 19.39
C GLY A 64 -0.44 -1.97 20.69
N LYS A 65 0.88 -1.82 20.60
CA LYS A 65 1.77 -1.62 21.77
C LYS A 65 1.94 -0.15 22.15
N LEU A 66 1.50 0.79 21.29
CA LEU A 66 1.58 2.22 21.54
C LEU A 66 0.31 2.70 22.26
N SER A 67 0.47 3.36 23.39
CA SER A 67 -0.64 3.85 24.22
C SER A 67 -1.24 5.16 23.70
N ASP A 68 -0.42 6.06 23.14
CA ASP A 68 -0.90 7.34 22.61
C ASP A 68 -1.50 7.16 21.20
N PRO A 69 -2.78 7.52 20.98
CA PRO A 69 -3.41 7.42 19.67
C PRO A 69 -2.76 8.30 18.59
N ARG A 70 -2.09 9.40 18.96
CA ARG A 70 -1.38 10.28 18.02
C ARG A 70 -0.10 9.64 17.53
N GLU A 71 0.66 9.01 18.43
CA GLU A 71 1.85 8.24 18.06
C GLU A 71 1.49 7.08 17.14
N ARG A 72 0.39 6.39 17.44
CA ARG A 72 -0.17 5.35 16.55
C ARG A 72 -0.51 5.88 15.17
N ALA A 73 -1.17 7.03 15.08
CA ALA A 73 -1.55 7.63 13.82
C ALA A 73 -0.33 8.03 12.98
N LEU A 74 0.68 8.65 13.62
CA LEU A 74 1.93 9.04 12.95
C LEU A 74 2.72 7.82 12.47
N ALA A 75 2.86 6.79 13.31
CA ALA A 75 3.54 5.55 12.95
C ALA A 75 2.83 4.80 11.82
N TYR A 76 1.48 4.74 11.86
CA TYR A 76 0.69 4.19 10.77
C TYR A 76 0.90 4.96 9.47
N PHE A 77 0.80 6.28 9.50
CA PHE A 77 0.94 7.13 8.32
C PHE A 77 2.33 7.00 7.68
N ALA A 78 3.40 7.06 8.50
CA ALA A 78 4.76 6.91 8.03
C ALA A 78 4.99 5.53 7.39
N SER A 79 4.52 4.46 8.03
CA SER A 79 4.65 3.11 7.50
C SER A 79 3.83 2.92 6.21
N ALA A 80 2.57 3.36 6.18
CA ALA A 80 1.72 3.22 5.01
C ALA A 80 2.24 4.01 3.81
N THR A 81 2.82 5.19 4.03
CA THR A 81 3.46 6.00 2.98
C THR A 81 4.70 5.31 2.42
N ARG A 82 5.51 4.68 3.28
CA ARG A 82 6.72 3.97 2.85
C ARG A 82 6.40 2.67 2.11
N SER A 83 5.57 1.83 2.71
CA SER A 83 5.24 0.50 2.18
C SER A 83 4.36 0.58 0.92
N GLN A 84 3.57 1.66 0.81
CA GLN A 84 2.58 1.86 -0.25
C GLN A 84 1.64 0.66 -0.34
N PHE A 85 0.95 0.30 0.75
CA PHE A 85 0.22 -0.98 0.87
C PHE A 85 -0.79 -1.28 -0.25
N THR A 86 -1.35 -0.24 -0.86
CA THR A 86 -2.34 -0.33 -1.93
C THR A 86 -1.85 0.40 -3.18
N SER A 87 -2.29 -0.05 -4.37
CA SER A 87 -1.96 0.63 -5.63
C SER A 87 -2.79 1.91 -5.76
N THR A 88 -2.14 3.06 -5.94
CA THR A 88 -2.77 4.39 -5.95
C THR A 88 -2.95 5.00 -7.34
N GLY A 89 -2.84 4.23 -8.42
CA GLY A 89 -2.94 4.80 -9.76
C GLY A 89 -3.13 3.81 -10.90
N THR A 90 -3.52 4.37 -12.04
CA THR A 90 -3.76 3.68 -13.31
C THR A 90 -2.43 3.13 -13.85
N SER A 91 -2.19 1.83 -13.73
CA SER A 91 -1.18 1.16 -14.55
C SER A 91 -1.66 1.13 -16.00
N ALA A 92 -0.84 1.61 -16.94
CA ALA A 92 -1.01 1.22 -18.34
C ALA A 92 -0.92 -0.32 -18.44
N PRO A 93 -1.77 -0.97 -19.26
CA PRO A 93 -1.68 -2.41 -19.45
C PRO A 93 -0.27 -2.76 -19.96
N GLN A 94 0.40 -3.70 -19.29
CA GLN A 94 1.62 -4.29 -19.85
C GLN A 94 1.19 -5.27 -20.96
N GLY A 95 1.46 -4.91 -22.21
CA GLY A 95 1.33 -5.79 -23.37
C GLY A 95 0.25 -5.39 -24.37
N LEU A 96 0.69 -4.67 -25.41
CA LEU A 96 0.26 -4.85 -26.79
C LEU A 96 1.52 -5.03 -27.64
#